data_AF-A0A9Y4NF82-F1
#
_entry.id   AF-A0A9Y4NF82-F1
#
_cell.length_a   1.000
_cell.length_b   1.000
_cell.length_c   1.000
_cell.angle_alpha   90.00
_cell.angle_beta   90.00
_cell.angle_gamma   90.00
#
_symmetry.space_group_name_H-M   'P 1'
#
loop_
_entity.id
_entity.type
_entity.pdbx_description
1 polymer ?
#
loop_
_entity_poly.entity_id
_entity_poly.type
_entity_poly.pdbx_seq_one_letter_code
_entity_poly.pdbx_strand_id
1 'polypeptide(L)'
;MTTETAEPTSTQTFTYSHPQRLRYSFDTDLLTPEDRLFYEENGFLLVKNLVSEEDIDRFRKAFERICRQEVKVPGLVVMRDVAIAKSEFVPDQKAVSKLQDFQEDPELFRYCCLPEILKYVECFTGPNIMAMHTMLINKPPDAGTV
;
A
#
# COMPACT_ATOMS: atom_id res chain seq x y z
N MET A 1 -1.44 -9.42 -68.63
CA MET A 1 -2.00 -8.45 -67.66
C MET A 1 -2.77 -9.29 -66.67
N THR A 2 -2.13 -9.63 -65.55
CA THR A 2 -2.59 -10.67 -64.62
C THR A 2 -2.60 -10.05 -63.23
N THR A 3 -3.82 -9.87 -62.74
CA THR A 3 -4.36 -9.83 -61.36
C THR A 3 -3.43 -9.69 -60.15
N GLU A 4 -3.90 -8.84 -59.22
CA GLU A 4 -3.56 -8.60 -57.79
C GLU A 4 -3.10 -9.86 -57.01
N THR A 5 -2.35 -9.77 -55.90
CA THR A 5 -2.91 -9.50 -54.55
C THR A 5 -1.78 -9.31 -53.52
N ALA A 6 -2.03 -8.47 -52.50
CA ALA A 6 -1.16 -8.13 -51.40
C ALA A 6 -0.96 -9.22 -50.32
N GLU A 7 0.21 -9.14 -49.67
CA GLU A 7 0.74 -9.61 -48.35
C GLU A 7 0.19 -10.83 -47.60
N PRO A 8 1.03 -11.45 -46.75
CA PRO A 8 0.73 -11.33 -45.33
C PRO A 8 1.93 -11.04 -44.41
N THR A 9 1.72 -10.00 -43.61
CA THR A 9 1.97 -9.84 -42.16
C THR A 9 2.83 -10.89 -41.44
N SER A 10 3.99 -10.43 -40.94
CA SER A 10 4.80 -11.11 -39.92
C SER A 10 3.98 -11.36 -38.65
N THR A 11 3.66 -12.62 -38.39
CA THR A 11 2.99 -13.06 -37.17
C THR A 11 4.06 -13.26 -36.10
N GLN A 12 4.03 -12.44 -35.04
CA GLN A 12 4.82 -12.72 -33.84
C GLN A 12 4.28 -14.00 -33.19
N THR A 13 5.06 -15.07 -33.27
CA THR A 13 4.81 -16.30 -32.53
C THR A 13 5.03 -16.05 -31.05
N PHE A 14 3.94 -15.93 -30.29
CA PHE A 14 3.99 -16.12 -28.83
C PHE A 14 4.38 -17.57 -28.57
N THR A 15 5.65 -17.79 -28.25
CA THR A 15 6.09 -19.06 -27.68
C THR A 15 5.46 -19.17 -26.29
N TYR A 16 4.42 -20.00 -26.17
CA TYR A 16 3.91 -20.44 -24.88
C TYR A 16 5.03 -21.21 -24.17
N SER A 17 5.86 -20.46 -23.43
CA SER A 17 6.77 -21.03 -22.46
C SER A 17 5.94 -21.81 -21.42
N HIS A 18 6.49 -22.92 -20.91
CA HIS A 18 5.91 -23.71 -19.81
C HIS A 18 5.15 -22.84 -18.81
N PRO A 19 4.03 -23.30 -18.21
CA PRO A 19 3.36 -22.54 -17.17
C PRO A 19 4.40 -22.18 -16.12
N GLN A 20 4.82 -20.92 -16.11
CA GLN A 20 5.79 -20.43 -15.15
C GLN A 20 5.12 -20.64 -13.82
N ARG A 21 5.67 -21.54 -13.01
CA ARG A 21 5.21 -21.71 -11.64
C ARG A 21 5.45 -20.38 -10.94
N LEU A 22 4.38 -19.60 -10.82
CA LEU A 22 4.37 -18.33 -10.12
C LEU A 22 4.80 -18.58 -8.67
N ARG A 23 5.79 -17.82 -8.21
CA ARG A 23 6.44 -18.03 -6.91
C ARG A 23 5.88 -17.12 -5.84
N TYR A 24 5.43 -15.93 -6.24
CA TYR A 24 5.10 -14.89 -5.28
C TYR A 24 3.61 -14.69 -5.02
N SER A 25 2.73 -15.39 -5.75
CA SER A 25 1.28 -15.34 -5.54
C SER A 25 0.63 -16.72 -5.57
N PHE A 26 -0.32 -16.93 -4.66
CA PHE A 26 -1.24 -18.06 -4.66
C PHE A 26 -2.29 -17.91 -5.77
N ASP A 27 -2.86 -19.03 -6.18
CA ASP A 27 -3.98 -19.03 -7.11
C ASP A 27 -5.28 -18.79 -6.33
N THR A 28 -5.65 -17.52 -6.26
CA THR A 28 -6.91 -17.06 -5.67
C THR A 28 -7.67 -16.38 -6.80
N ASP A 29 -8.96 -16.70 -7.01
CA ASP A 29 -9.80 -16.17 -8.11
C ASP A 29 -9.93 -14.62 -8.16
N LEU A 30 -9.29 -13.92 -7.22
CA LEU A 30 -9.24 -12.46 -7.12
C LEU A 30 -8.24 -11.80 -8.09
N LEU A 31 -7.03 -12.36 -8.25
CA LEU A 31 -5.99 -11.77 -9.11
C LEU A 31 -6.08 -12.36 -10.51
N THR A 32 -6.10 -11.51 -11.54
CA THR A 32 -6.08 -12.02 -12.91
C THR A 32 -4.72 -12.67 -13.23
N PRO A 33 -4.65 -13.54 -14.25
CA PRO A 33 -3.36 -14.05 -14.72
C PRO A 33 -2.35 -12.93 -15.05
N GLU A 34 -2.82 -11.81 -15.62
CA GLU A 34 -1.97 -10.65 -15.90
C GLU A 34 -1.47 -9.97 -14.64
N ASP A 35 -2.31 -9.78 -13.61
CA ASP A 35 -1.89 -9.20 -12.33
C ASP A 35 -0.80 -10.05 -11.66
N ARG A 36 -0.96 -11.38 -11.70
CA ARG A 36 -0.01 -12.31 -11.10
C ARG A 36 1.32 -12.33 -11.86
N LEU A 37 1.27 -12.31 -13.20
CA LEU A 37 2.47 -12.20 -14.03
C LEU A 37 3.17 -10.85 -13.82
N PHE A 38 2.41 -9.76 -13.75
CA PHE A 38 2.95 -8.43 -13.49
C PHE A 38 3.65 -8.37 -12.13
N TYR A 39 3.03 -8.90 -11.08
CA TYR A 39 3.65 -8.95 -9.75
C TYR A 39 4.89 -9.84 -9.72
N GLU A 40 4.88 -10.97 -10.44
CA GLU A 40 6.04 -11.87 -10.54
C GLU A 40 7.26 -11.18 -11.17
N GLU A 41 7.03 -10.32 -12.17
CA GLU A 41 8.09 -9.57 -12.85
C GLU A 41 8.51 -8.30 -12.08
N ASN A 42 7.57 -7.58 -11.46
CA ASN A 42 7.80 -6.21 -10.98
C ASN A 42 7.84 -6.08 -9.44
N GLY A 43 7.28 -7.04 -8.70
CA GLY A 43 7.26 -7.03 -7.24
C GLY A 43 6.30 -6.03 -6.59
N PHE A 44 5.38 -5.44 -7.35
CA PHE A 44 4.31 -4.57 -6.83
C PHE A 44 3.02 -4.73 -7.63
N LEU A 45 1.90 -4.30 -7.04
CA LEU A 45 0.60 -4.24 -7.70
C LEU A 45 -0.13 -2.95 -7.30
N LEU A 46 -0.83 -2.31 -8.25
CA LEU A 46 -1.63 -1.12 -7.99
C LEU A 46 -3.13 -1.44 -8.08
N VAL A 47 -3.81 -1.42 -6.95
CA VAL A 47 -5.28 -1.55 -6.88
C VAL A 47 -5.88 -0.17 -6.62
N LYS A 48 -6.58 0.37 -7.62
CA LYS A 48 -7.18 1.71 -7.54
C LYS A 48 -8.39 1.71 -6.62
N ASN A 49 -8.57 2.79 -5.85
CA ASN A 49 -9.74 3.02 -5.00
C ASN A 49 -10.03 1.86 -4.03
N LEU A 50 -8.98 1.20 -3.52
CA LEU A 50 -9.13 0.01 -2.69
C LEU A 50 -9.76 0.33 -1.33
N VAL A 51 -9.26 1.39 -0.68
CA VAL A 51 -9.74 1.87 0.62
C VAL A 51 -10.68 3.05 0.39
N SER A 52 -11.82 3.07 1.07
CA SER A 52 -12.82 4.12 0.92
C SER A 52 -12.33 5.48 1.43
N GLU A 53 -12.82 6.59 0.85
CA GLU A 53 -12.51 7.93 1.35
C GLU A 53 -12.94 8.12 2.81
N GLU A 54 -14.06 7.49 3.21
CA GLU A 54 -14.55 7.49 4.59
C GLU A 54 -13.52 6.88 5.55
N ASP A 55 -12.94 5.73 5.19
CA ASP A 55 -11.93 5.07 6.02
C ASP A 55 -10.65 5.87 6.10
N ILE A 56 -10.21 6.44 4.97
CA ILE A 56 -9.05 7.35 4.94
C ILE A 56 -9.27 8.55 5.88
N ASP A 57 -10.46 9.14 5.88
CA ASP A 57 -10.81 10.25 6.77
C ASP A 57 -10.82 9.85 8.25
N ARG A 58 -11.27 8.62 8.56
CA ARG A 58 -11.22 8.08 9.93
C ARG A 58 -9.79 7.89 10.40
N PHE A 59 -8.92 7.32 9.57
CA PHE A 59 -7.50 7.14 9.91
C PHE A 59 -6.78 8.48 10.08
N ARG A 60 -7.12 9.48 9.25
CA ARG A 60 -6.63 10.85 9.42
C ARG A 60 -7.04 11.40 10.78
N LYS A 61 -8.33 11.36 11.13
CA LYS A 61 -8.82 11.84 12.44
C LYS A 61 -8.15 11.13 13.63
N ALA A 62 -7.91 9.82 13.53
CA ALA A 62 -7.20 9.07 14.57
C ALA A 62 -5.75 9.58 14.74
N PHE A 63 -5.03 9.77 13.62
CA PHE A 63 -3.69 10.37 13.61
C PHE A 63 -3.69 11.77 14.25
N GLU A 64 -4.65 12.62 13.91
CA GLU A 64 -4.76 13.98 14.46
C GLU A 64 -4.89 13.99 15.98
N ARG A 65 -5.71 13.10 16.55
CA ARG A 65 -5.90 12.95 17.99
C ARG A 65 -4.63 12.48 18.70
N ILE A 66 -3.87 11.58 18.07
CA ILE A 66 -2.56 11.14 18.57
C ILE A 66 -1.57 12.31 18.58
N CYS A 67 -1.52 13.10 17.51
CA CYS A 67 -0.65 14.28 17.42
C CYS A 67 -0.95 15.31 18.52
N ARG A 68 -2.23 15.56 18.79
CA ARG A 68 -2.72 16.43 19.88
C ARG A 68 -2.57 15.84 21.28
N GLN A 69 -2.06 14.62 21.40
CA GLN A 69 -1.91 13.87 22.65
C GLN A 69 -3.23 13.64 23.41
N GLU A 70 -4.35 13.59 22.69
CA GLU A 70 -5.68 13.31 23.27
C GLU A 70 -5.86 11.84 23.63
N VAL A 71 -5.00 10.97 23.08
CA VAL A 71 -4.99 9.52 23.30
C VAL A 71 -3.57 9.07 23.60
N LYS A 72 -3.43 8.11 24.51
CA LYS A 72 -2.17 7.39 24.76
C LYS A 72 -2.33 5.96 24.28
N VAL A 73 -1.56 5.58 23.27
CA VAL A 73 -1.56 4.25 22.68
C VAL A 73 -0.35 3.48 23.22
N PRO A 74 -0.53 2.35 23.92
CA PRO A 74 0.58 1.54 24.40
C PRO A 74 1.49 1.06 23.24
N GLY A 75 2.81 1.09 23.45
CA GLY A 75 3.79 0.61 22.45
C GLY A 75 3.99 1.52 21.24
N LEU A 76 3.13 2.52 21.01
CA LEU A 76 3.23 3.43 19.88
C LEU A 76 4.52 4.25 19.90
N VAL A 77 5.26 4.22 18.79
CA VAL A 77 6.46 5.04 18.59
C VAL A 77 6.09 6.26 17.73
N VAL A 78 6.27 7.46 18.29
CA VAL A 78 6.01 8.73 17.60
C VAL A 78 7.32 9.37 17.19
N MET A 79 7.61 9.39 15.89
CA MET A 79 8.76 10.10 15.34
C MET A 79 8.41 11.57 15.13
N ARG A 80 9.25 12.46 15.68
CA ARG A 80 9.10 13.90 15.52
C ARG A 80 10.32 14.50 14.84
N ASP A 81 10.08 15.46 13.95
CA ASP A 81 11.17 16.26 13.39
C ASP A 81 11.62 17.30 14.43
N VAL A 82 12.86 17.18 14.87
CA VAL A 82 13.45 18.01 15.93
C VAL A 82 13.62 19.48 15.48
N ALA A 83 13.74 19.73 14.18
CA ALA A 83 13.82 21.10 13.67
C ALA A 83 12.48 21.84 13.78
N ILE A 84 11.38 21.15 13.46
CA ILE A 84 10.01 21.70 13.54
C ILE A 84 9.53 21.79 15.00
N ALA A 85 9.88 20.81 15.84
CA ALA A 85 9.47 20.79 17.25
C ALA A 85 10.05 21.94 18.09
N LYS A 86 11.12 22.60 17.64
CA LYS A 86 11.74 23.73 18.35
C LYS A 86 11.12 25.09 17.99
N SER A 87 10.45 25.21 16.85
CA SER A 87 9.90 26.48 16.37
C SER A 87 8.47 26.75 16.85
N GLU A 88 7.69 25.71 17.17
CA GLU A 88 6.29 25.85 17.54
C GLU A 88 6.03 25.21 18.91
N PHE A 89 5.69 26.04 19.89
CA PHE A 89 5.33 25.67 21.27
C PHE A 89 3.90 25.11 21.34
N VAL A 90 3.53 24.23 20.40
CA VAL A 90 2.22 23.57 20.33
C VAL A 90 2.44 22.14 19.82
N PRO A 91 1.79 21.11 20.40
CA PRO A 91 1.77 19.75 19.85
C PRO A 91 0.99 19.73 18.53
N ASP A 92 1.55 20.33 17.47
CA ASP A 92 0.96 20.38 16.13
C ASP A 92 1.37 19.15 15.32
N GLN A 93 0.45 18.68 14.47
CA GLN A 93 0.60 17.51 13.59
C GLN A 93 1.82 17.62 12.69
N LYS A 94 2.23 18.85 12.34
CA LYS A 94 3.39 19.15 11.48
C LYS A 94 4.71 18.67 12.05
N ALA A 95 4.82 18.54 13.37
CA ALA A 95 6.04 18.05 14.01
C ALA A 95 6.13 16.52 14.00
N VAL A 96 5.03 15.79 13.79
CA VAL A 96 5.00 14.32 13.76
C VAL A 96 5.19 13.84 12.33
N SER A 97 6.33 13.20 12.06
CA SER A 97 6.68 12.72 10.72
C SER A 97 6.32 11.26 10.47
N LYS A 98 6.20 10.45 11.54
CA LYS A 98 5.83 9.04 11.45
C LYS A 98 5.25 8.52 12.76
N LEU A 99 4.29 7.61 12.65
CA LEU A 99 3.89 6.68 13.72
C LEU A 99 4.35 5.27 13.35
N GLN A 100 4.87 4.52 14.32
CA GLN A 100 5.13 3.08 14.18
C GLN A 100 4.49 2.32 15.34
N ASP A 101 4.22 1.04 15.11
CA ASP A 101 3.70 0.10 16.10
C ASP A 101 2.36 0.56 16.69
N PHE A 102 1.43 0.95 15.80
CA PHE A 102 0.09 1.44 16.14
C PHE A 102 -0.95 0.33 16.41
N GLN A 103 -0.55 -0.94 16.51
CA GLN A 103 -1.49 -2.07 16.61
C GLN A 103 -2.44 -2.00 17.82
N GLU A 104 -2.09 -1.25 18.86
CA GLU A 104 -2.94 -1.02 20.03
C GLU A 104 -3.90 0.17 19.86
N ASP A 105 -3.85 0.90 18.74
CA ASP A 105 -4.87 1.89 18.37
C ASP A 105 -5.97 1.23 17.54
N PRO A 106 -7.22 1.16 18.03
CA PRO A 106 -8.28 0.40 17.37
C PRO A 106 -8.71 1.02 16.03
N GLU A 107 -8.58 2.33 15.83
CA GLU A 107 -8.95 2.95 14.56
C GLU A 107 -7.85 2.80 13.52
N LEU A 108 -6.57 2.97 13.88
CA LEU A 108 -5.46 2.74 12.95
C LEU A 108 -5.29 1.26 12.63
N PHE A 109 -5.40 0.38 13.62
CA PHE A 109 -5.27 -1.07 13.39
C PHE A 109 -6.41 -1.64 12.53
N ARG A 110 -7.57 -0.96 12.47
CA ARG A 110 -8.66 -1.33 11.58
C ARG A 110 -8.23 -1.43 10.12
N TYR A 111 -7.23 -0.65 9.68
CA TYR A 111 -6.63 -0.78 8.34
C TYR A 111 -6.13 -2.21 8.07
N CYS A 112 -5.46 -2.83 9.05
CA CYS A 112 -4.95 -4.20 8.95
C CYS A 112 -6.06 -5.25 8.94
N CYS A 113 -7.28 -4.88 9.35
CA CYS A 113 -8.44 -5.77 9.43
C CYS A 113 -9.48 -5.50 8.32
N LEU A 114 -9.25 -4.55 7.42
CA LEU A 114 -10.17 -4.23 6.33
C LEU A 114 -10.32 -5.46 5.40
N PRO A 115 -11.54 -5.97 5.16
CA PRO A 115 -11.75 -7.13 4.27
C PRO A 115 -11.17 -6.91 2.86
N GLU A 116 -11.27 -5.68 2.35
CA GLU A 116 -10.71 -5.28 1.06
C GLU A 116 -9.18 -5.33 1.02
N ILE A 117 -8.49 -5.14 2.14
CA ILE A 117 -7.03 -5.31 2.24
C ILE A 117 -6.71 -6.80 2.37
N LEU A 118 -7.38 -7.49 3.29
CA LEU A 118 -7.12 -8.89 3.62
C LEU A 118 -7.29 -9.82 2.41
N LYS A 119 -8.31 -9.60 1.57
CA LYS A 119 -8.52 -10.40 0.35
C LYS A 119 -7.31 -10.37 -0.61
N TYR A 120 -6.61 -9.23 -0.70
CA TYR A 120 -5.41 -9.12 -1.53
C TYR A 120 -4.17 -9.64 -0.80
N VAL A 121 -4.03 -9.39 0.51
CA VAL A 121 -2.91 -9.92 1.31
C VAL A 121 -2.89 -11.45 1.32
N GLU A 122 -4.06 -12.08 1.37
CA GLU A 122 -4.21 -13.54 1.28
C GLU A 122 -3.61 -14.11 -0.01
N CYS A 123 -3.69 -13.38 -1.13
CA CYS A 123 -3.08 -13.79 -2.41
C CYS A 123 -1.56 -13.99 -2.32
N PHE A 124 -0.89 -13.39 -1.33
CA PHE A 124 0.57 -13.44 -1.17
C PHE A 124 1.01 -14.24 0.07
N THR A 125 0.18 -14.24 1.12
CA THR A 125 0.53 -14.82 2.43
C THR A 125 -0.20 -16.13 2.73
N GLY A 126 -1.26 -16.43 1.98
CA GLY A 126 -2.18 -17.52 2.28
C GLY A 126 -3.17 -17.15 3.41
N PRO A 127 -3.99 -18.11 3.87
CA PRO A 127 -5.13 -17.82 4.74
C PRO A 127 -4.75 -17.45 6.18
N ASN A 128 -3.51 -17.70 6.61
CA ASN A 128 -3.04 -17.40 7.95
C ASN A 128 -2.26 -16.08 7.97
N ILE A 129 -2.98 -14.97 8.12
CA ILE A 129 -2.44 -13.62 7.97
C ILE A 129 -1.99 -13.06 9.32
N MET A 130 -0.80 -12.46 9.37
CA MET A 130 -0.27 -11.74 10.54
C MET A 130 0.15 -10.31 10.17
N ALA A 131 -0.33 -9.33 10.93
CA ALA A 131 0.15 -7.95 10.85
C ALA A 131 1.47 -7.82 11.64
N MET A 132 2.60 -7.80 10.93
CA MET A 132 3.94 -7.87 11.55
C MET A 132 4.50 -6.51 11.97
N HIS A 133 4.20 -5.45 11.23
CA HIS A 133 4.66 -4.10 11.50
C HIS A 133 3.68 -3.08 10.93
N THR A 134 3.48 -1.98 11.64
CA THR A 134 2.51 -0.94 11.28
C THR A 134 3.18 0.42 11.22
N MET A 135 2.88 1.20 10.18
CA MET A 135 3.43 2.53 9.98
C MET A 135 2.39 3.49 9.41
N LEU A 136 2.38 4.72 9.91
CA LEU A 136 1.72 5.87 9.29
C LEU A 136 2.78 6.93 9.03
N ILE A 137 2.96 7.32 7.77
CA ILE A 137 4.01 8.24 7.34
C ILE A 137 3.38 9.59 6.99
N ASN A 138 3.70 10.62 7.78
CA ASN A 138 3.30 12.00 7.53
C ASN A 138 4.51 12.79 7.02
N LYS A 139 4.82 12.64 5.73
CA LYS A 139 6.01 13.26 5.15
C LYS A 139 5.87 14.79 5.22
N PRO A 140 6.76 15.52 5.91
CA PRO A 140 6.73 16.99 5.88
C PRO A 140 7.07 17.50 4.47
N PRO A 141 6.71 18.75 4.14
CA PRO A 141 7.19 19.39 2.91
C PRO A 141 8.72 19.33 2.86
N ASP A 142 9.28 18.97 1.71
CA ASP A 142 10.74 18.90 1.56
C ASP A 142 11.34 20.31 1.79
N ALA A 143 12.29 20.44 2.72
CA ALA A 143 12.99 21.70 2.99
C ALA A 143 14.04 22.06 1.90
N GLY A 144 14.00 21.38 0.74
CA GLY A 144 14.98 21.48 -0.33
C GLY A 144 14.51 22.32 -1.51
N THR A 145 14.97 23.58 -1.50
CA THR A 145 15.34 24.48 -2.62
C THR A 145 14.77 24.21 -4.02
N VAL A 146 13.90 25.11 -4.49
CA VAL A 146 13.88 25.53 -5.91
C VAL A 146 15.16 26.27 -6.28
#